data_AF-A0A7H0H2L9-F1
#
_entry.id   AF-A0A7H0H2L9-F1
#
_cell.length_a   1.000
_cell.length_b   1.000
_cell.length_c   1.000
_cell.angle_alpha   90.00
_cell.angle_beta   90.00
_cell.angle_gamma   90.00
#
_symmetry.space_group_name_H-M   'P 1'
#
loop_
_entity.id
_entity.type
_entity.pdbx_description
1 polymer ?
#
loop_
_entity_poly.entity_id
_entity_poly.type
_entity_poly.pdbx_seq_one_letter_code
_entity_poly.pdbx_strand_id
1 'polypeptide(L)'
;MTHPPEPTTAPEPLLVAGATDLETVQELADTRRDRPDLPVVAVFAEPEIAAVFRDLEGVRAVAWLPVLAGQVTQACPPSPLGCVSPPPIVVGDGPLATHIVTALADGWSEPGQPFTVHCLGAQAAWAQEADEASGPHVRLLWSELPPRPMPVVHRIRALLAEWAAPPKKHATPAGPAVIVALGEPVEAVGIAAAVAARFSTARVAVVVPDAEVWPPLPGVEVFSTAAARAAAVHMRTDAESLLMERLLEDCTWVAAPEPAVTRPMEPVFAPVDEPTRLRRQIEALVAAQPELLQAGHLVIGEEAEPVILTPAELTAMAAVILRAVGAPATDGTRLTALELAARLPALLGRAGLRCRRPDGYAPLLTHEHVELLAPLVHLAYQDISAQTGNATGSSLAYEMWDSVTEFYRASNRAVLPGAAVSHAAVGLDWRASEDPTVLALTDAEQARLAELEHRRWAIHQRRNGANDHAWMRPWDGPDGVRVTDGAKEYDLHIARQVIRLLADAGVEVHRS
;
A
#
# COMPACT_ATOMS: atom_id res chain seq x y z
N MET A 1 32.17 16.68 -52.15
CA MET A 1 31.91 15.90 -50.92
C MET A 1 31.58 16.90 -49.83
N THR A 2 30.30 17.09 -49.57
CA THR A 2 29.77 17.90 -48.48
C THR A 2 29.87 17.08 -47.20
N HIS A 3 30.62 17.57 -46.21
CA HIS A 3 30.60 16.98 -44.88
C HIS A 3 29.18 17.11 -44.29
N PRO A 4 28.64 16.05 -43.66
CA PRO A 4 27.42 16.18 -42.88
C PRO A 4 27.68 17.13 -41.69
N PRO A 5 26.71 17.96 -41.30
CA PRO A 5 26.84 18.77 -40.09
C PRO A 5 27.00 17.85 -38.89
N GLU A 6 27.98 18.16 -38.02
CA GLU A 6 28.11 17.52 -36.72
C GLU A 6 26.78 17.65 -35.96
N PRO A 7 26.33 16.59 -35.26
CA PRO A 7 25.20 16.70 -34.37
C PRO A 7 25.54 17.75 -33.32
N THR A 8 24.83 18.88 -33.36
CA THR A 8 24.89 19.91 -32.33
C THR A 8 24.34 19.27 -31.07
N THR A 9 25.22 18.80 -30.19
CA THR A 9 24.83 18.36 -28.85
C THR A 9 24.24 19.58 -28.16
N ALA A 10 22.94 19.53 -27.89
CA ALA A 10 22.29 20.55 -27.07
C ALA A 10 23.13 20.72 -25.79
N PRO A 11 23.41 21.97 -25.36
CA PRO A 11 24.20 22.19 -24.16
C PRO A 11 23.56 21.48 -22.97
N GLU A 12 24.36 20.80 -22.16
CA GLU A 12 23.87 20.21 -20.92
C GLU A 12 23.23 21.32 -20.07
N PRO A 13 22.04 21.07 -19.50
CA PRO A 13 21.36 22.08 -18.72
C PRO A 13 22.18 22.42 -17.48
N LEU A 14 22.22 23.71 -17.12
CA LEU A 14 22.86 24.15 -15.89
C LEU A 14 22.00 23.74 -14.69
N LEU A 15 22.62 23.09 -13.71
CA LEU A 15 21.99 22.77 -12.45
C LEU A 15 22.02 24.01 -11.52
N VAL A 16 20.87 24.38 -10.97
CA VAL A 16 20.72 25.43 -9.97
C VAL A 16 20.08 24.84 -8.72
N ALA A 17 20.77 24.96 -7.58
CA ALA A 17 20.34 24.39 -6.32
C ALA A 17 21.02 25.11 -5.15
N GLY A 18 20.26 25.93 -4.41
CA GLY A 18 20.70 26.56 -3.18
C GLY A 18 20.59 25.64 -1.97
N ALA A 19 21.03 26.09 -0.80
CA ALA A 19 20.82 25.34 0.45
C ALA A 19 19.33 25.33 0.83
N THR A 20 18.63 26.43 0.54
CA THR A 20 17.18 26.60 0.72
C THR A 20 16.47 26.88 -0.59
N ASP A 21 15.14 26.72 -0.61
CA ASP A 21 14.33 27.04 -1.79
C ASP A 21 14.42 28.53 -2.16
N LEU A 22 14.52 29.42 -1.18
CA LEU A 22 14.71 30.85 -1.43
C LEU A 22 16.03 31.12 -2.16
N GLU A 23 17.10 30.45 -1.77
CA GLU A 23 18.40 30.55 -2.45
C GLU A 23 18.31 29.97 -3.86
N THR A 24 17.67 28.81 -4.07
CA THR A 24 17.43 28.27 -5.41
C THR A 24 16.65 29.26 -6.29
N VAL A 25 15.62 29.92 -5.75
CA VAL A 25 14.86 30.96 -6.49
C VAL A 25 15.77 32.14 -6.87
N GLN A 26 16.62 32.62 -5.96
CA GLN A 26 17.52 33.74 -6.21
C GLN A 26 18.56 33.39 -7.28
N GLU A 27 19.22 32.23 -7.16
CA GLU A 27 20.20 31.75 -8.13
C GLU A 27 19.57 31.50 -9.51
N LEU A 28 18.34 30.99 -9.54
CA LEU A 28 17.59 30.81 -10.77
C LEU A 28 17.30 32.17 -11.41
N ALA A 29 16.82 33.14 -10.65
CA ALA A 29 16.51 34.48 -11.15
C ALA A 29 17.75 35.18 -11.72
N ASP A 30 18.89 35.10 -11.03
CA ASP A 30 20.15 35.68 -11.50
C ASP A 30 20.68 34.94 -12.74
N THR A 31 20.59 33.61 -12.76
CA THR A 31 20.94 32.80 -13.95
C THR A 31 20.11 33.18 -15.16
N ARG A 32 18.80 33.36 -15.00
CA ARG A 32 17.89 33.75 -16.10
C ARG A 32 18.12 35.18 -16.56
N ARG A 33 18.51 36.08 -15.65
CA ARG A 33 18.88 37.47 -16.00
C ARG A 33 20.15 37.50 -16.85
N ASP A 34 21.17 36.73 -16.46
CA ASP A 34 22.48 36.76 -17.12
C ASP A 34 22.54 35.90 -18.37
N ARG A 35 21.78 34.80 -18.40
CA ARG A 35 21.79 33.76 -19.44
C ARG A 35 20.36 33.28 -19.76
N PRO A 36 19.53 34.12 -20.41
CA PRO A 36 18.11 33.83 -20.66
C PRO A 36 17.86 32.66 -21.64
N ASP A 37 18.84 32.28 -22.44
CA ASP A 37 18.69 31.18 -23.41
C ASP A 37 19.28 29.86 -22.91
N LEU A 38 19.89 29.84 -21.73
CA LEU A 38 20.50 28.63 -21.17
C LEU A 38 19.41 27.72 -20.57
N PRO A 39 19.34 26.43 -20.97
CA PRO A 39 18.50 25.47 -20.28
C PRO A 39 18.95 25.27 -18.83
N VAL A 40 18.02 25.27 -17.89
CA VAL A 40 18.30 25.14 -16.45
C VAL A 40 17.48 24.01 -15.85
N VAL A 41 18.10 23.23 -14.96
CA VAL A 41 17.39 22.38 -14.00
C VAL A 41 17.47 23.04 -12.62
N ALA A 42 16.33 23.46 -12.08
CA ALA A 42 16.25 24.03 -10.74
C ALA A 42 15.77 22.96 -9.75
N VAL A 43 16.53 22.75 -8.68
CA VAL A 43 16.22 21.72 -7.68
C VAL A 43 15.75 22.39 -6.39
N PHE A 44 14.48 22.18 -6.08
CA PHE A 44 13.81 22.66 -4.88
C PHE A 44 13.63 21.50 -3.89
N ALA A 45 13.51 21.83 -2.61
CA ALA A 45 13.06 20.92 -1.58
C ALA A 45 11.58 20.60 -1.79
N GLU A 46 10.73 21.63 -1.88
CA GLU A 46 9.28 21.48 -1.87
C GLU A 46 8.67 21.35 -3.28
N PRO A 47 7.71 20.43 -3.48
CA PRO A 47 7.00 20.29 -4.75
C PRO A 47 6.15 21.50 -5.12
N GLU A 48 5.58 22.19 -4.14
CA GLU A 48 4.74 23.38 -4.35
C GLU A 48 5.56 24.53 -4.95
N ILE A 49 6.81 24.70 -4.48
CA ILE A 49 7.72 25.71 -5.02
C ILE A 49 8.17 25.32 -6.42
N ALA A 50 8.54 24.05 -6.65
CA ALA A 50 8.89 23.57 -7.97
C ALA A 50 7.75 23.78 -8.99
N ALA A 51 6.49 23.61 -8.57
CA ALA A 51 5.32 23.79 -9.42
C ALA A 51 5.16 25.23 -9.94
N VAL A 52 5.58 26.25 -9.17
CA VAL A 52 5.54 27.67 -9.59
C VAL A 52 6.36 27.91 -10.87
N PHE A 53 7.41 27.13 -11.09
CA PHE A 53 8.33 27.28 -12.22
C PHE A 53 8.05 26.32 -13.38
N ARG A 54 6.96 25.54 -13.33
CA ARG A 54 6.65 24.49 -14.31
C ARG A 54 6.44 25.04 -15.73
N ASP A 55 5.86 26.23 -15.85
CA ASP A 55 5.55 26.87 -17.13
C ASP A 55 6.65 27.83 -17.62
N LEU A 56 7.76 27.91 -16.90
CA LEU A 56 8.86 28.80 -17.28
C LEU A 56 9.71 28.16 -18.39
N GLU A 57 9.67 28.75 -19.58
CA GLU A 57 10.40 28.25 -20.75
C GLU A 57 11.91 28.13 -20.47
N GLY A 58 12.49 26.99 -20.86
CA GLY A 58 13.89 26.67 -20.65
C GLY A 58 14.26 26.27 -19.22
N VAL A 59 13.29 26.16 -18.31
CA VAL A 59 13.51 25.72 -16.93
C VAL A 59 12.77 24.41 -16.67
N ARG A 60 13.49 23.42 -16.14
CA ARG A 60 12.92 22.22 -15.54
C ARG A 60 13.07 22.33 -14.03
N ALA A 61 11.96 22.56 -13.33
CA ALA A 61 11.94 22.55 -11.87
C ALA A 61 11.61 21.14 -11.33
N VAL A 62 12.35 20.69 -10.33
CA VAL A 62 12.14 19.39 -9.67
C VAL A 62 12.21 19.54 -8.15
N ALA A 63 11.53 18.65 -7.43
CA ALA A 63 11.54 18.62 -5.96
C ALA A 63 12.22 17.35 -5.45
N TRP A 64 13.08 17.46 -4.43
CA TRP A 64 13.85 16.33 -3.90
C TRP A 64 13.26 15.72 -2.62
N LEU A 65 12.45 16.43 -1.83
CA LEU A 65 11.87 15.87 -0.60
C LEU A 65 10.95 14.66 -0.87
N PRO A 66 10.00 14.71 -1.83
CA PRO A 66 9.16 13.54 -2.14
C PRO A 66 9.97 12.35 -2.65
N VAL A 67 11.04 12.61 -3.40
CA VAL A 67 11.95 11.57 -3.92
C VAL A 67 12.64 10.84 -2.77
N LEU A 68 13.20 11.60 -1.81
CA LEU A 68 13.86 11.02 -0.65
C LEU A 68 12.88 10.27 0.26
N ALA A 69 11.70 10.84 0.53
CA ALA A 69 10.67 10.19 1.31
C ALA A 69 10.24 8.85 0.68
N GLY A 70 10.05 8.80 -0.64
CA GLY A 70 9.77 7.57 -1.38
C GLY A 70 10.88 6.53 -1.21
N GLN A 71 12.14 6.92 -1.39
CA GLN A 71 13.30 6.02 -1.22
C GLN A 71 13.37 5.44 0.21
N VAL A 72 13.21 6.28 1.23
CA VAL A 72 13.26 5.87 2.64
C VAL A 72 12.14 4.89 2.97
N THR A 73 10.91 5.16 2.52
CA THR A 73 9.74 4.32 2.84
C THR A 73 9.73 3.00 2.06
N GLN A 74 10.35 2.95 0.87
CA GLN A 74 10.53 1.71 0.12
C GLN A 74 11.56 0.78 0.76
N ALA A 75 12.65 1.34 1.26
CA ALA A 75 13.72 0.58 1.88
C ALA A 75 13.41 0.20 3.34
N CYS A 76 12.69 1.05 4.05
CA CYS A 76 12.20 0.82 5.41
C CYS A 76 10.66 0.75 5.45
N PRO A 77 10.04 -0.28 4.85
CA PRO A 77 8.59 -0.39 4.75
C PRO A 77 7.94 -0.59 6.13
N PRO A 78 6.71 -0.09 6.35
CA PRO A 78 5.96 -0.27 7.59
C PRO A 78 5.93 -1.72 8.06
N SER A 79 5.64 -2.64 7.14
CA SER A 79 5.70 -4.07 7.35
C SER A 79 6.42 -4.75 6.19
N PRO A 80 7.36 -5.68 6.43
CA PRO A 80 7.89 -6.53 5.38
C PRO A 80 6.78 -7.37 4.74
N LEU A 81 6.98 -7.78 3.49
CA LEU A 81 6.08 -8.71 2.83
C LEU A 81 5.98 -10.03 3.62
N GLY A 82 4.77 -10.55 3.79
CA GLY A 82 4.56 -11.79 4.53
C GLY A 82 4.75 -11.63 6.04
N CYS A 83 4.75 -10.41 6.58
CA CYS A 83 4.90 -10.14 8.01
C CYS A 83 3.84 -9.15 8.51
N VAL A 84 3.66 -9.14 9.82
CA VAL A 84 2.88 -8.11 10.52
C VAL A 84 3.81 -7.36 11.45
N SER A 85 3.76 -6.03 11.41
CA SER A 85 4.55 -5.15 12.26
C SER A 85 3.67 -4.20 13.08
N PRO A 86 4.17 -3.68 14.20
CA PRO A 86 3.56 -2.53 14.85
C PRO A 86 3.54 -1.33 13.90
N PRO A 87 2.68 -0.32 14.13
CA PRO A 87 2.65 0.89 13.34
C PRO A 87 4.05 1.54 13.20
N PRO A 88 4.42 2.08 12.02
CA PRO A 88 5.69 2.75 11.81
C PRO A 88 5.86 3.95 12.73
N ILE A 89 7.12 4.25 13.06
CA ILE A 89 7.49 5.33 13.98
C ILE A 89 8.39 6.30 13.23
N VAL A 90 8.00 7.58 13.18
CA VAL A 90 8.80 8.66 12.60
C VAL A 90 9.26 9.59 13.71
N VAL A 91 10.57 9.77 13.85
CA VAL A 91 11.20 10.73 14.74
C VAL A 91 11.63 11.93 13.90
N GLY A 92 11.02 13.10 14.13
CA GLY A 92 11.18 14.24 13.22
C GLY A 92 11.03 15.61 13.86
N ASP A 93 11.43 16.64 13.11
CA ASP A 93 11.38 18.04 13.53
C ASP A 93 11.07 19.05 12.40
N GLY A 94 10.74 18.61 11.19
CA GLY A 94 10.55 19.52 10.07
C GLY A 94 10.00 18.87 8.78
N PRO A 95 10.10 19.56 7.63
CA PRO A 95 9.39 19.19 6.39
C PRO A 95 9.74 17.80 5.86
N LEU A 96 10.98 17.35 6.01
CA LEU A 96 11.36 16.00 5.59
C LEU A 96 10.57 14.93 6.36
N ALA A 97 10.32 15.13 7.65
CA ALA A 97 9.51 14.20 8.43
C ALA A 97 8.04 14.24 7.99
N THR A 98 7.52 15.41 7.62
CA THR A 98 6.19 15.57 6.99
C THR A 98 6.09 14.72 5.73
N HIS A 99 7.02 14.90 4.77
CA HIS A 99 7.02 14.14 3.51
C HIS A 99 7.19 12.62 3.72
N ILE A 100 7.96 12.19 4.71
CA ILE A 100 8.10 10.76 5.04
C ILE A 100 6.76 10.19 5.54
N VAL A 101 6.05 10.91 6.42
CA VAL A 101 4.73 10.46 6.89
C VAL A 101 3.73 10.41 5.75
N THR A 102 3.68 11.44 4.90
CA THR A 102 2.79 11.46 3.73
C THR A 102 3.14 10.32 2.75
N ALA A 103 4.42 10.05 2.50
CA ALA A 103 4.83 8.92 1.65
C ALA A 103 4.45 7.55 2.25
N LEU A 104 4.51 7.40 3.58
CA LEU A 104 4.00 6.20 4.27
C LEU A 104 2.49 6.05 4.05
N ALA A 105 1.73 7.13 4.25
CA ALA A 105 0.29 7.18 4.04
C ALA A 105 -0.12 6.82 2.60
N ASP A 106 0.43 7.55 1.62
CA ASP A 106 0.14 7.39 0.20
C ASP A 106 0.51 5.99 -0.31
N GLY A 107 1.65 5.48 0.16
CA GLY A 107 2.25 4.25 -0.36
C GLY A 107 1.74 2.97 0.29
N TRP A 108 1.31 3.02 1.55
CA TRP A 108 1.14 1.82 2.37
C TRP A 108 -0.23 1.67 3.02
N SER A 109 -1.15 2.62 2.80
CA SER A 109 -2.55 2.46 3.16
C SER A 109 -3.22 1.38 2.31
N GLU A 110 -4.07 0.56 2.93
CA GLU A 110 -4.82 -0.50 2.25
C GLU A 110 -6.32 -0.14 2.21
N PRO A 111 -7.06 -0.48 1.14
CA PRO A 111 -8.48 -0.14 1.03
C PRO A 111 -9.30 -0.66 2.21
N GLY A 112 -10.03 0.24 2.86
CA GLY A 112 -10.87 -0.11 4.00
C GLY A 112 -10.10 -0.48 5.27
N GLN A 113 -8.81 -0.15 5.40
CA GLN A 113 -8.04 -0.35 6.62
C GLN A 113 -7.46 0.98 7.12
N PRO A 114 -7.54 1.27 8.43
CA PRO A 114 -6.93 2.47 8.98
C PRO A 114 -5.40 2.30 8.97
N PHE A 115 -4.68 3.33 8.54
CA PHE A 115 -3.22 3.34 8.59
C PHE A 115 -2.75 4.22 9.74
N THR A 116 -1.95 3.69 10.67
CA THR A 116 -1.50 4.45 11.84
C THR A 116 -0.01 4.75 11.74
N VAL A 117 0.43 5.95 12.10
CA VAL A 117 1.84 6.31 12.23
C VAL A 117 2.08 7.00 13.58
N HIS A 118 3.13 6.61 14.28
CA HIS A 118 3.56 7.27 15.51
C HIS A 118 4.58 8.36 15.19
N CYS A 119 4.24 9.62 15.47
CA CYS A 119 5.09 10.78 15.25
C CYS A 119 5.71 11.22 16.58
N LEU A 120 7.05 11.25 16.64
CA LEU A 120 7.82 11.58 17.83
C LEU A 120 8.68 12.83 17.56
N GLY A 121 8.66 13.80 18.47
CA GLY A 121 9.54 14.98 18.35
C GLY A 121 9.31 16.03 19.44
N ALA A 122 10.04 17.14 19.37
CA ALA A 122 9.92 18.24 20.32
C ALA A 122 8.79 19.23 19.97
N GLN A 123 8.42 19.32 18.69
CA GLN A 123 7.43 20.27 18.20
C GLN A 123 6.43 19.56 17.29
N ALA A 124 5.13 19.79 17.53
CA ALA A 124 4.06 19.08 16.83
C ALA A 124 3.77 19.61 15.42
N ALA A 125 4.31 20.79 15.05
CA ALA A 125 3.93 21.49 13.81
C ALA A 125 4.08 20.62 12.55
N TRP A 126 5.22 19.95 12.38
CA TRP A 126 5.45 19.06 11.23
C TRP A 126 4.48 17.87 11.21
N ALA A 127 4.10 17.35 12.38
CA ALA A 127 3.17 16.23 12.47
C ALA A 127 1.72 16.66 12.19
N GLN A 128 1.37 17.91 12.50
CA GLN A 128 0.07 18.51 12.15
C GLN A 128 -0.03 18.75 10.65
N GLU A 129 1.02 19.30 10.04
CA GLU A 129 1.12 19.43 8.58
C GLU A 129 1.00 18.08 7.88
N ALA A 130 1.62 17.03 8.45
CA ALA A 130 1.50 15.68 7.91
C ALA A 130 0.08 15.12 8.03
N ASP A 131 -0.64 15.43 9.11
CA ASP A 131 -2.03 15.00 9.34
C ASP A 131 -2.96 15.63 8.31
N GLU A 132 -2.80 16.94 8.08
CA GLU A 132 -3.55 17.69 7.06
C GLU A 132 -3.29 17.14 5.65
N ALA A 133 -2.05 16.74 5.35
CA ALA A 133 -1.67 16.20 4.05
C ALA A 133 -2.08 14.72 3.82
N SER A 134 -2.23 13.91 4.87
CA SER A 134 -2.44 12.46 4.75
C SER A 134 -3.91 12.04 4.63
N GLY A 135 -4.84 12.94 4.91
CA GLY A 135 -6.28 12.71 4.81
C GLY A 135 -6.87 11.81 5.92
N PRO A 136 -8.21 11.61 5.93
CA PRO A 136 -8.94 11.08 7.08
C PRO A 136 -8.79 9.57 7.33
N HIS A 137 -8.20 8.83 6.39
CA HIS A 137 -7.99 7.38 6.48
C HIS A 137 -6.69 7.03 7.23
N VAL A 138 -5.90 8.04 7.58
CA VAL A 138 -4.64 7.92 8.32
C VAL A 138 -4.84 8.45 9.73
N ARG A 139 -4.27 7.74 10.70
CA ARG A 139 -4.27 8.14 12.11
C ARG A 139 -2.84 8.46 12.54
N LEU A 140 -2.54 9.74 12.70
CA LEU A 140 -1.26 10.16 13.27
C LEU A 140 -1.35 10.26 14.80
N LEU A 141 -0.39 9.64 15.48
CA LEU A 141 -0.31 9.60 16.93
C LEU A 141 0.94 10.35 17.39
N TRP A 142 0.76 11.58 17.85
CA TRP A 142 1.83 12.43 18.36
C TRP A 142 2.32 12.00 19.75
N SER A 143 3.62 12.07 19.99
CA SER A 143 4.20 12.03 21.33
C SER A 143 5.33 13.05 21.43
N GLU A 144 5.14 14.03 22.31
CA GLU A 144 6.13 15.07 22.58
C GLU A 144 7.27 14.52 23.44
N LEU A 145 8.50 14.65 22.96
CA LEU A 145 9.72 14.30 23.70
C LEU A 145 10.95 14.99 23.12
N PRO A 146 11.99 15.25 23.94
CA PRO A 146 13.25 15.78 23.43
C PRO A 146 13.91 14.78 22.46
N PRO A 147 14.50 15.24 21.34
CA PRO A 147 15.12 14.41 20.30
C PRO A 147 16.47 13.87 20.79
N ARG A 148 16.44 13.03 21.82
CA ARG A 148 17.62 12.38 22.40
C ARG A 148 17.45 10.87 22.38
N PRO A 149 18.56 10.11 22.33
CA PRO A 149 18.52 8.66 22.19
C PRO A 149 17.65 7.95 23.23
N MET A 150 17.85 8.24 24.51
CA MET A 150 17.18 7.52 25.60
C MET A 150 15.67 7.82 25.72
N PRO A 151 15.21 9.08 25.64
CA PRO A 151 13.78 9.40 25.56
C PRO A 151 13.06 8.68 24.41
N VAL A 152 13.63 8.72 23.19
CA VAL A 152 13.07 8.03 22.02
C VAL A 152 12.99 6.52 22.27
N VAL A 153 14.08 5.90 22.71
CA VAL A 153 14.13 4.46 23.01
C VAL A 153 13.10 4.06 24.07
N HIS A 154 12.87 4.90 25.09
CA HIS A 154 11.86 4.63 26.12
C HIS A 154 10.44 4.69 25.53
N ARG A 155 10.15 5.70 24.70
CA ARG A 155 8.83 5.82 24.06
C ARG A 155 8.55 4.67 23.10
N ILE A 156 9.52 4.30 22.26
CA ILE A 156 9.40 3.13 21.37
C ILE A 156 9.12 1.86 22.18
N ARG A 157 9.81 1.66 23.31
CA ARG A 157 9.54 0.50 24.18
C ARG A 157 8.10 0.48 24.70
N ALA A 158 7.56 1.64 25.10
CA ALA A 158 6.18 1.76 25.56
C ALA A 158 5.19 1.41 24.43
N LEU A 159 5.39 1.99 23.23
CA LEU A 159 4.56 1.71 22.06
C LEU A 159 4.58 0.21 21.68
N LEU A 160 5.75 -0.43 21.71
CA LEU A 160 5.87 -1.87 21.45
C LEU A 160 5.22 -2.73 22.53
N ALA A 161 5.11 -2.25 23.77
CA ALA A 161 4.41 -2.95 24.85
C ALA A 161 2.89 -2.80 24.73
N GLU A 162 2.41 -1.70 24.14
CA GLU A 162 0.99 -1.46 23.82
C GLU A 162 0.53 -2.27 22.59
N TRP A 163 1.46 -2.64 21.70
CA TRP A 163 1.14 -3.41 20.50
C TRP A 163 0.77 -4.87 20.83
N ALA A 164 -0.49 -5.23 20.57
CA ALA A 164 -0.98 -6.59 20.67
C ALA A 164 -0.53 -7.42 19.45
N ALA A 165 0.68 -7.97 19.52
CA ALA A 165 1.24 -8.83 18.48
C ALA A 165 0.31 -10.04 18.19
N PRO A 166 0.14 -10.42 16.91
CA PRO A 166 -0.68 -11.58 16.57
C PRO A 166 -0.07 -12.88 17.13
N PRO A 167 -0.89 -13.90 17.44
CA PRO A 167 -0.37 -15.17 17.91
C PRO A 167 0.50 -15.84 16.83
N LYS A 168 1.59 -16.51 17.23
CA LYS A 168 2.62 -17.07 16.32
C LYS A 168 2.12 -18.01 15.22
N LYS A 169 0.92 -18.61 15.38
CA LYS A 169 0.31 -19.51 14.37
C LYS A 169 -0.54 -18.77 13.34
N HIS A 170 -0.83 -17.48 13.56
CA HIS A 170 -1.74 -16.68 12.75
C HIS A 170 -1.01 -15.62 11.93
N ALA A 171 0.24 -15.30 12.26
CA ALA A 171 1.08 -14.40 11.48
C ALA A 171 2.55 -14.56 11.86
N THR A 172 3.42 -14.03 11.00
CA THR A 172 4.85 -13.84 11.29
C THR A 172 5.07 -12.41 11.78
N PRO A 173 5.32 -12.18 13.08
CA PRO A 173 5.58 -10.84 13.58
C PRO A 173 6.99 -10.36 13.22
N ALA A 174 7.10 -9.11 12.80
CA ALA A 174 8.36 -8.39 12.59
C ALA A 174 8.43 -7.14 13.49
N GLY A 175 9.63 -6.64 13.78
CA GLY A 175 9.81 -5.42 14.58
C GLY A 175 9.30 -4.16 13.86
N PRO A 176 9.32 -2.99 14.51
CA PRO A 176 8.85 -1.74 13.93
C PRO A 176 9.75 -1.25 12.79
N ALA A 177 9.17 -0.45 11.89
CA ALA A 177 9.92 0.50 11.09
C ALA A 177 10.12 1.78 11.91
N VAL A 178 11.37 2.25 12.03
CA VAL A 178 11.72 3.47 12.75
C VAL A 178 12.55 4.36 11.83
N ILE A 179 12.00 5.52 11.48
CA ILE A 179 12.64 6.46 10.56
C ILE A 179 12.99 7.73 11.34
N VAL A 180 14.26 8.13 11.30
CA VAL A 180 14.78 9.31 12.00
C VAL A 180 15.16 10.38 10.98
N ALA A 181 14.42 11.49 10.99
CA ALA A 181 14.56 12.61 10.06
C ALA A 181 14.59 13.92 10.84
N LEU A 182 15.76 14.21 11.44
CA LEU A 182 16.00 15.43 12.20
C LEU A 182 16.93 16.38 11.44
N GLY A 183 16.76 17.68 11.66
CA GLY A 183 17.62 18.71 11.09
C GLY A 183 19.06 18.69 11.64
N GLU A 184 19.25 18.24 12.89
CA GLU A 184 20.56 18.07 13.52
C GLU A 184 21.11 16.64 13.29
N PRO A 185 22.12 16.45 12.41
CA PRO A 185 22.55 15.13 11.98
C PRO A 185 23.18 14.29 13.11
N VAL A 186 23.87 14.92 14.07
CA VAL A 186 24.49 14.20 15.19
C VAL A 186 23.43 13.59 16.10
N GLU A 187 22.34 14.32 16.33
CA GLU A 187 21.20 13.83 17.11
C GLU A 187 20.46 12.70 16.36
N ALA A 188 20.21 12.89 15.06
CA ALA A 188 19.59 11.88 14.19
C ALA A 188 20.34 10.54 14.24
N VAL A 189 21.65 10.57 14.00
CA VAL A 189 22.51 9.38 14.01
C VAL A 189 22.58 8.76 15.40
N GLY A 190 22.71 9.57 16.44
CA GLY A 190 22.75 9.10 17.83
C GLY A 190 21.46 8.37 18.23
N ILE A 191 20.30 8.88 17.82
CA ILE A 191 19.01 8.23 18.04
C ILE A 191 18.93 6.92 17.26
N ALA A 192 19.18 6.95 15.94
CA ALA A 192 19.06 5.78 15.09
C ALA A 192 19.94 4.61 15.56
N ALA A 193 21.21 4.89 15.90
CA ALA A 193 22.13 3.90 16.44
C ALA A 193 21.64 3.31 17.77
N ALA A 194 21.09 4.13 18.67
CA ALA A 194 20.56 3.66 19.94
C ALA A 194 19.29 2.81 19.77
N VAL A 195 18.43 3.15 18.81
CA VAL A 195 17.25 2.34 18.47
C VAL A 195 17.70 0.98 17.93
N ALA A 196 18.56 0.94 16.92
CA ALA A 196 19.04 -0.30 16.32
C ALA A 196 19.76 -1.21 17.35
N ALA A 197 20.58 -0.62 18.23
CA ALA A 197 21.24 -1.36 19.30
C ALA A 197 20.25 -1.95 20.33
N ARG A 198 19.11 -1.28 20.57
CA ARG A 198 18.14 -1.70 21.60
C ARG A 198 17.06 -2.64 21.08
N PHE A 199 16.73 -2.55 19.79
CA PHE A 199 15.64 -3.28 19.14
C PHE A 199 16.18 -3.98 17.90
N SER A 200 16.79 -5.15 18.08
CA SER A 200 17.46 -5.89 17.00
C SER A 200 16.54 -6.36 15.87
N THR A 201 15.23 -6.34 16.06
CA THR A 201 14.22 -6.68 15.03
C THR A 201 13.65 -5.44 14.33
N ALA A 202 14.01 -4.23 14.78
CA ALA A 202 13.56 -3.00 14.16
C ALA A 202 14.30 -2.77 12.83
N ARG A 203 13.56 -2.26 11.85
CA ARG A 203 14.14 -1.69 10.63
C ARG A 203 14.34 -0.21 10.93
N VAL A 204 15.59 0.25 10.93
CA VAL A 204 15.92 1.62 11.32
C VAL A 204 16.52 2.34 10.13
N ALA A 205 15.94 3.48 9.77
CA ALA A 205 16.47 4.39 8.76
C ALA A 205 16.81 5.74 9.40
N VAL A 206 17.87 6.38 8.91
CA VAL A 206 18.23 7.75 9.28
C VAL A 206 18.53 8.57 8.05
N VAL A 207 18.09 9.82 8.04
CA VAL A 207 18.43 10.77 6.99
C VAL A 207 19.47 11.75 7.50
N VAL A 208 20.53 11.95 6.72
CA VAL A 208 21.64 12.86 7.00
C VAL A 208 21.97 13.72 5.77
N PRO A 209 22.70 14.84 5.90
CA PRO A 209 23.09 15.66 4.77
C PRO A 209 23.96 14.92 3.75
N ASP A 210 24.97 14.21 4.26
CA ASP A 210 25.93 13.41 3.49
C ASP A 210 26.21 12.10 4.23
N ALA A 211 25.98 10.98 3.55
CA ALA A 211 26.14 9.65 4.13
C ALA A 211 27.62 9.24 4.24
N GLU A 212 28.51 9.76 3.38
CA GLU A 212 29.92 9.35 3.34
C GLU A 212 30.72 9.82 4.56
N VAL A 213 30.22 10.84 5.26
CA VAL A 213 30.87 11.43 6.45
C VAL A 213 30.68 10.57 7.70
N TRP A 214 29.71 9.65 7.69
CA TRP A 214 29.37 8.84 8.87
C TRP A 214 30.01 7.45 8.81
N PRO A 215 30.51 6.94 9.95
CA PRO A 215 30.94 5.55 10.01
C PRO A 215 29.76 4.61 9.77
N PRO A 216 30.00 3.37 9.30
CA PRO A 216 28.94 2.37 9.17
C PRO A 216 28.19 2.19 10.50
N LEU A 217 26.86 2.27 10.44
CA LEU A 217 25.97 2.13 11.58
C LEU A 217 25.30 0.74 11.52
N PRO A 218 25.70 -0.23 12.38
CA PRO A 218 25.14 -1.57 12.32
C PRO A 218 23.63 -1.56 12.54
N GLY A 219 22.89 -2.16 11.61
CA GLY A 219 21.42 -2.27 11.68
C GLY A 219 20.67 -0.96 11.38
N VAL A 220 21.35 0.05 10.84
CA VAL A 220 20.75 1.32 10.41
C VAL A 220 21.02 1.53 8.92
N GLU A 221 19.98 1.85 8.18
CA GLU A 221 20.08 2.30 6.80
C GLU A 221 20.21 3.83 6.75
N VAL A 222 21.21 4.33 6.01
CA VAL A 222 21.57 5.75 6.01
C VAL A 222 21.25 6.35 4.64
N PHE A 223 20.43 7.39 4.63
CA PHE A 223 20.05 8.14 3.44
C PHE A 223 20.65 9.53 3.43
N SER A 224 21.05 10.01 2.25
CA SER A 224 21.69 11.31 2.07
C SER A 224 20.76 12.29 1.35
N THR A 225 20.57 13.48 1.93
CA THR A 225 19.84 14.56 1.22
C THR A 225 20.61 15.04 -0.01
N ALA A 226 21.95 15.03 0.02
CA ALA A 226 22.77 15.38 -1.14
C ALA A 226 22.61 14.37 -2.28
N ALA A 227 22.58 13.07 -1.95
CA ALA A 227 22.32 12.02 -2.93
C ALA A 227 20.89 12.13 -3.50
N ALA A 228 19.89 12.44 -2.66
CA ALA A 228 18.52 12.64 -3.12
C ALA A 228 18.36 13.87 -4.04
N ARG A 229 19.06 14.97 -3.76
CA ARG A 229 19.10 16.15 -4.65
C ARG A 229 19.68 15.79 -6.01
N ALA A 230 20.81 15.07 -6.04
CA ALA A 230 21.40 14.58 -7.29
C ALA A 230 20.46 13.60 -8.00
N ALA A 231 19.81 12.72 -7.24
CA ALA A 231 18.83 11.79 -7.76
C ALA A 231 17.66 12.54 -8.40
N ALA A 232 17.10 13.58 -7.79
CA ALA A 232 15.96 14.35 -8.34
C ALA A 232 16.24 14.99 -9.72
N VAL A 233 17.50 15.28 -10.06
CA VAL A 233 17.92 15.79 -11.37
C VAL A 233 17.78 14.72 -12.46
N HIS A 234 18.23 13.51 -12.15
CA HIS A 234 18.32 12.39 -13.08
C HIS A 234 17.10 11.46 -13.02
N MET A 235 16.42 11.44 -11.89
CA MET A 235 15.19 10.72 -11.65
C MET A 235 14.10 11.39 -12.46
N ARG A 236 13.82 10.77 -13.60
CA ARG A 236 12.50 10.16 -13.70
C ARG A 236 12.56 9.02 -12.69
N THR A 237 12.03 9.19 -11.48
CA THR A 237 11.63 8.03 -10.68
C THR A 237 10.68 7.32 -11.60
N ASP A 238 11.18 6.31 -12.30
CA ASP A 238 10.35 5.63 -13.27
C ASP A 238 9.41 4.78 -12.44
N ALA A 239 8.27 5.38 -12.08
CA ALA A 239 7.22 4.73 -11.34
C ALA A 239 6.84 3.41 -12.03
N GLU A 240 7.05 3.30 -13.35
CA GLU A 240 6.99 2.07 -14.12
C GLU A 240 7.99 1.03 -13.59
N SER A 241 9.29 1.35 -13.50
CA SER A 241 10.32 0.46 -12.93
C SER A 241 10.00 0.03 -11.49
N LEU A 242 9.57 0.97 -10.63
CA LEU A 242 9.16 0.63 -9.27
C LEU A 242 7.92 -0.27 -9.24
N LEU A 243 6.93 0.01 -10.10
CA LEU A 243 5.73 -0.81 -10.26
C LEU A 243 6.08 -2.20 -10.77
N MET A 244 7.05 -2.34 -11.69
CA MET A 244 7.56 -3.63 -12.15
C MET A 244 8.13 -4.44 -10.98
N GLU A 245 8.94 -3.82 -10.12
CA GLU A 245 9.48 -4.46 -8.92
C GLU A 245 8.38 -4.88 -7.95
N ARG A 246 7.42 -3.98 -7.66
CA ARG A 246 6.30 -4.29 -6.76
C ARG A 246 5.41 -5.40 -7.32
N LEU A 247 5.18 -5.42 -8.62
CA LEU A 247 4.49 -6.51 -9.30
C LEU A 247 5.26 -7.81 -9.18
N LEU A 248 6.58 -7.82 -9.41
CA LEU A 248 7.40 -9.03 -9.26
C LEU A 248 7.35 -9.60 -7.83
N GLU A 249 7.50 -8.74 -6.83
CA GLU A 249 7.45 -9.10 -5.42
C GLU A 249 6.09 -9.65 -5.01
N ASP A 250 4.99 -8.97 -5.40
CA ASP A 250 3.63 -9.41 -5.10
C ASP A 250 3.30 -10.70 -5.89
N CYS A 251 3.71 -10.83 -7.15
CA CYS A 251 3.44 -12.02 -7.97
C CYS A 251 4.09 -13.32 -7.45
N THR A 252 5.04 -13.24 -6.51
CA THR A 252 5.62 -14.44 -5.89
C THR A 252 4.57 -15.34 -5.24
N TRP A 253 3.44 -14.78 -4.76
CA TRP A 253 2.38 -15.61 -4.18
C TRP A 253 1.58 -16.40 -5.22
N VAL A 254 1.43 -15.86 -6.43
CA VAL A 254 0.79 -16.48 -7.61
C VAL A 254 1.58 -17.71 -8.07
N ALA A 255 2.90 -17.71 -7.87
CA ALA A 255 3.80 -18.79 -8.27
C ALA A 255 4.17 -19.78 -7.14
N ALA A 256 3.74 -19.53 -5.90
CA ALA A 256 4.14 -20.38 -4.79
C ALA A 256 3.34 -21.69 -4.77
N PRO A 257 4.02 -22.85 -4.60
CA PRO A 257 3.39 -24.16 -4.70
C PRO A 257 2.42 -24.48 -3.54
N GLU A 258 2.51 -23.76 -2.42
CA GLU A 258 1.72 -24.00 -1.20
C GLU A 258 1.31 -22.67 -0.53
N PRO A 259 0.12 -22.61 0.12
CA PRO A 259 -0.90 -23.66 0.23
C PRO A 259 -1.82 -23.72 -1.00
N ALA A 260 -2.28 -24.94 -1.34
CA ALA A 260 -3.17 -25.22 -2.47
C ALA A 260 -4.40 -24.30 -2.59
N VAL A 261 -4.97 -23.84 -1.47
CA VAL A 261 -6.13 -22.93 -1.45
C VAL A 261 -5.85 -21.56 -2.09
N THR A 262 -4.62 -21.05 -1.96
CA THR A 262 -4.21 -19.74 -2.53
C THR A 262 -3.59 -19.86 -3.91
N ARG A 263 -3.23 -21.10 -4.32
CA ARG A 263 -2.65 -21.36 -5.63
C ARG A 263 -3.66 -20.96 -6.72
N PRO A 264 -3.28 -20.17 -7.73
CA PRO A 264 -4.13 -19.91 -8.87
C PRO A 264 -4.49 -21.23 -9.57
N MET A 265 -5.75 -21.41 -9.94
CA MET A 265 -6.15 -22.52 -10.81
C MET A 265 -5.43 -22.41 -12.15
N GLU A 266 -5.43 -21.20 -12.71
CA GLU A 266 -4.70 -20.82 -13.92
C GLU A 266 -4.06 -19.43 -13.70
N PRO A 267 -2.73 -19.34 -13.60
CA PRO A 267 -2.06 -18.06 -13.36
C PRO A 267 -2.09 -17.16 -14.61
N VAL A 268 -2.20 -15.84 -14.41
CA VAL A 268 -2.13 -14.84 -15.49
C VAL A 268 -0.71 -14.62 -16.00
N PHE A 269 0.27 -14.80 -15.12
CA PHE A 269 1.69 -14.68 -15.44
C PHE A 269 2.34 -16.04 -15.67
N ALA A 270 3.41 -16.01 -16.46
CA ALA A 270 4.33 -17.12 -16.61
C ALA A 270 4.99 -17.45 -15.27
N PRO A 271 5.35 -18.71 -15.03
CA PRO A 271 6.01 -19.11 -13.80
C PRO A 271 7.41 -18.49 -13.69
N VAL A 272 7.93 -18.42 -12.46
CA VAL A 272 9.23 -17.77 -12.14
C VAL A 272 10.44 -18.42 -12.81
N ASP A 273 10.32 -19.68 -13.24
CA ASP A 273 11.33 -20.41 -14.01
C ASP A 273 11.33 -20.04 -15.52
N GLU A 274 10.38 -19.23 -15.98
CA GLU A 274 10.37 -18.56 -17.29
C GLU A 274 10.60 -17.03 -17.18
N PRO A 275 11.75 -16.57 -16.63
CA PRO A 275 11.94 -15.17 -16.22
C PRO A 275 11.83 -14.15 -17.37
N THR A 276 12.26 -14.53 -18.57
CA THR A 276 12.16 -13.64 -19.75
C THR A 276 10.71 -13.41 -20.16
N ARG A 277 9.85 -14.43 -20.05
CA ARG A 277 8.43 -14.31 -20.40
C ARG A 277 7.67 -13.56 -19.32
N LEU A 278 7.91 -13.90 -18.06
CA LEU A 278 7.36 -13.19 -16.89
C LEU A 278 7.66 -11.70 -16.96
N ARG A 279 8.94 -11.33 -17.20
CA ARG A 279 9.35 -9.94 -17.33
C ARG A 279 8.59 -9.20 -18.43
N ARG A 280 8.46 -9.79 -19.63
CA ARG A 280 7.69 -9.18 -20.74
C ARG A 280 6.22 -8.96 -20.39
N GLN A 281 5.60 -9.90 -19.68
CA GLN A 281 4.20 -9.75 -19.27
C GLN A 281 4.03 -8.65 -18.23
N ILE A 282 4.98 -8.50 -17.31
CA ILE A 282 4.98 -7.39 -16.34
C ILE A 282 5.23 -6.07 -17.06
N GLU A 283 6.20 -5.99 -17.97
CA GLU A 283 6.44 -4.80 -18.80
C GLU A 283 5.18 -4.41 -19.60
N ALA A 284 4.49 -5.39 -20.21
CA ALA A 284 3.25 -5.15 -20.93
C ALA A 284 2.11 -4.66 -20.01
N LEU A 285 2.02 -5.19 -18.79
CA LEU A 285 1.03 -4.73 -17.82
C LEU A 285 1.30 -3.30 -17.35
N VAL A 286 2.56 -2.96 -17.07
CA VAL A 286 2.96 -1.60 -16.69
C VAL A 286 2.68 -0.62 -17.82
N ALA A 287 2.98 -0.98 -19.07
CA ALA A 287 2.62 -0.17 -20.23
C ALA A 287 1.09 0.02 -20.40
N ALA A 288 0.27 -0.91 -19.88
CA ALA A 288 -1.18 -0.81 -19.89
C ALA A 288 -1.75 0.04 -18.73
N GLN A 289 -0.92 0.62 -17.86
CA GLN A 289 -1.36 1.43 -16.71
C GLN A 289 -2.41 2.49 -17.07
N PRO A 290 -2.27 3.32 -18.13
CA PRO A 290 -3.28 4.33 -18.43
C PRO A 290 -4.66 3.74 -18.72
N GLU A 291 -4.71 2.59 -19.40
CA GLU A 291 -5.95 1.90 -19.70
C GLU A 291 -6.55 1.22 -18.46
N LEU A 292 -5.71 0.69 -17.57
CA LEU A 292 -6.13 0.14 -16.28
C LEU A 292 -6.75 1.20 -15.38
N LEU A 293 -6.12 2.38 -15.30
CA LEU A 293 -6.65 3.51 -14.55
C LEU A 293 -8.00 3.95 -15.10
N GLN A 294 -8.14 4.03 -16.43
CA GLN A 294 -9.41 4.35 -17.08
C GLN A 294 -10.48 3.30 -16.77
N ALA A 295 -10.16 2.00 -16.87
CA ALA A 295 -11.09 0.91 -16.61
C ALA A 295 -11.55 0.84 -15.14
N GLY A 296 -10.68 1.24 -14.20
CA GLY A 296 -11.00 1.30 -12.78
C GLY A 296 -11.61 2.62 -12.32
N HIS A 297 -11.83 3.59 -13.21
CA HIS A 297 -12.20 4.97 -12.86
C HIS A 297 -11.25 5.57 -11.81
N LEU A 298 -9.95 5.54 -12.11
CA LEU A 298 -8.86 6.03 -11.29
C LEU A 298 -8.08 7.11 -12.04
N VAL A 299 -7.48 8.04 -11.29
CA VAL A 299 -6.56 9.04 -11.80
C VAL A 299 -5.31 9.09 -10.92
N ILE A 300 -4.20 9.56 -11.48
CA ILE A 300 -3.01 9.93 -10.70
C ILE A 300 -3.10 11.41 -10.38
N GLY A 301 -3.07 11.75 -9.10
CA GLY A 301 -3.24 13.11 -8.60
C GLY A 301 -2.11 13.58 -7.69
N GLU A 302 -2.32 14.74 -7.06
CA GLU A 302 -1.42 15.27 -6.02
C GLU A 302 -1.67 14.63 -4.66
N GLU A 303 -2.88 14.11 -4.42
CA GLU A 303 -3.28 13.39 -3.22
C GLU A 303 -3.58 11.92 -3.56
N ALA A 304 -3.34 11.02 -2.59
CA ALA A 304 -3.71 9.63 -2.70
C ALA A 304 -4.91 9.31 -1.81
N GLU A 305 -5.71 8.33 -2.22
CA GLU A 305 -6.74 7.74 -1.37
C GLU A 305 -6.81 6.22 -1.54
N PRO A 306 -7.08 5.46 -0.45
CA PRO A 306 -7.34 4.03 -0.56
C PRO A 306 -8.67 3.78 -1.29
N VAL A 307 -8.59 3.32 -2.52
CA VAL A 307 -9.77 3.08 -3.36
C VAL A 307 -10.32 1.67 -3.18
N ILE A 308 -11.63 1.57 -2.91
CA ILE A 308 -12.39 0.32 -3.03
C ILE A 308 -13.04 0.28 -4.41
N LEU A 309 -12.68 -0.73 -5.21
CA LEU A 309 -13.21 -0.94 -6.55
C LEU A 309 -14.52 -1.75 -6.52
N THR A 310 -15.44 -1.44 -7.41
CA THR A 310 -16.70 -2.18 -7.61
C THR A 310 -16.47 -3.46 -8.44
N PRO A 311 -17.40 -4.42 -8.45
CA PRO A 311 -17.29 -5.60 -9.29
C PRO A 311 -17.18 -5.29 -10.79
N ALA A 312 -17.93 -4.31 -11.30
CA ALA A 312 -17.82 -3.82 -12.68
C ALA A 312 -16.42 -3.30 -13.00
N GLU A 313 -15.86 -2.44 -12.15
CA GLU A 313 -14.52 -1.86 -12.33
C GLU A 313 -13.44 -2.94 -12.31
N LEU A 314 -13.53 -3.88 -11.35
CA LEU A 314 -12.62 -5.02 -11.29
C LEU A 314 -12.72 -5.87 -12.56
N THR A 315 -13.93 -6.12 -13.06
CA THR A 315 -14.15 -6.89 -14.30
C THR A 315 -13.54 -6.18 -15.51
N ALA A 316 -13.71 -4.86 -15.61
CA ALA A 316 -13.14 -4.06 -16.68
C ALA A 316 -11.59 -4.07 -16.63
N MET A 317 -11.01 -3.85 -15.44
CA MET A 317 -9.57 -3.92 -15.24
C MET A 317 -9.02 -5.32 -15.53
N ALA A 318 -9.70 -6.39 -15.08
CA ALA A 318 -9.30 -7.77 -15.36
C ALA A 318 -9.25 -8.06 -16.87
N ALA A 319 -10.19 -7.53 -17.66
CA ALA A 319 -10.16 -7.67 -19.11
C ALA A 319 -8.94 -6.98 -19.75
N VAL A 320 -8.55 -5.80 -19.23
CA VAL A 320 -7.32 -5.10 -19.65
C VAL A 320 -6.08 -5.92 -19.29
N ILE A 321 -6.01 -6.44 -18.06
CA ILE A 321 -4.90 -7.29 -17.58
C ILE A 321 -4.72 -8.49 -18.50
N LEU A 322 -5.78 -9.27 -18.75
CA LEU A 322 -5.71 -10.49 -19.57
C LEU A 322 -5.22 -10.19 -20.99
N ARG A 323 -5.70 -9.10 -21.59
CA ARG A 323 -5.25 -8.66 -22.91
C ARG A 323 -3.79 -8.22 -22.90
N ALA A 324 -3.37 -7.43 -21.91
CA ALA A 324 -2.00 -6.93 -21.81
C ALA A 324 -0.98 -8.08 -21.68
N VAL A 325 -1.29 -9.09 -20.85
CA VAL A 325 -0.37 -10.23 -20.62
C VAL A 325 -0.55 -11.38 -21.64
N GLY A 326 -1.53 -11.26 -22.54
CA GLY A 326 -1.84 -12.27 -23.56
C GLY A 326 -2.39 -13.58 -23.01
N ALA A 327 -3.09 -13.55 -21.88
CA ALA A 327 -3.70 -14.73 -21.26
C ALA A 327 -5.12 -14.98 -21.83
N PRO A 328 -5.52 -16.26 -22.02
CA PRO A 328 -6.89 -16.59 -22.40
C PRO A 328 -7.87 -16.20 -21.29
N ALA A 329 -9.11 -15.86 -21.63
CA ALA A 329 -10.16 -15.55 -20.67
C ALA A 329 -10.93 -16.83 -20.25
N THR A 330 -10.35 -17.58 -19.32
CA THR A 330 -11.01 -18.71 -18.63
C THR A 330 -11.48 -18.25 -17.25
N ASP A 331 -12.29 -19.06 -16.56
CA ASP A 331 -12.72 -18.73 -15.18
C ASP A 331 -11.51 -18.60 -14.23
N GLY A 332 -10.48 -19.45 -14.42
CA GLY A 332 -9.28 -19.46 -13.59
C GLY A 332 -8.38 -18.23 -13.81
N THR A 333 -8.12 -17.86 -15.06
CA THR A 333 -7.32 -16.66 -15.36
C THR A 333 -8.08 -15.38 -15.04
N ARG A 334 -9.41 -15.36 -15.23
CA ARG A 334 -10.27 -14.23 -14.86
C ARG A 334 -10.24 -13.99 -13.35
N LEU A 335 -10.39 -15.02 -12.53
CA LEU A 335 -10.30 -14.88 -11.07
C LEU A 335 -8.94 -14.30 -10.65
N THR A 336 -7.84 -14.83 -11.19
CA THR A 336 -6.50 -14.34 -10.89
C THR A 336 -6.30 -12.88 -11.35
N ALA A 337 -6.88 -12.49 -12.50
CA ALA A 337 -6.85 -11.12 -12.97
C ALA A 337 -7.68 -10.17 -12.09
N LEU A 338 -8.83 -10.62 -11.56
CA LEU A 338 -9.65 -9.86 -10.60
C LEU A 338 -8.88 -9.63 -9.28
N GLU A 339 -8.23 -10.67 -8.76
CA GLU A 339 -7.39 -10.59 -7.56
C GLU A 339 -6.24 -9.60 -7.77
N LEU A 340 -5.58 -9.63 -8.93
CA LEU A 340 -4.54 -8.66 -9.29
C LEU A 340 -5.10 -7.24 -9.44
N ALA A 341 -6.24 -7.07 -10.10
CA ALA A 341 -6.90 -5.77 -10.27
C ALA A 341 -7.18 -5.09 -8.92
N ALA A 342 -7.67 -5.85 -7.94
CA ALA A 342 -7.91 -5.36 -6.59
C ALA A 342 -6.62 -4.93 -5.83
N ARG A 343 -5.46 -5.44 -6.24
CA ARG A 343 -4.14 -5.09 -5.66
C ARG A 343 -3.50 -3.88 -6.34
N LEU A 344 -3.79 -3.63 -7.61
CA LEU A 344 -3.10 -2.63 -8.41
C LEU A 344 -3.07 -1.23 -7.78
N PRO A 345 -4.17 -0.68 -7.20
CA PRO A 345 -4.11 0.63 -6.56
C PRO A 345 -3.04 0.73 -5.46
N ALA A 346 -2.93 -0.30 -4.60
CA ALA A 346 -1.91 -0.35 -3.56
C ALA A 346 -0.48 -0.50 -4.14
N LEU A 347 -0.31 -1.27 -5.22
CA LEU A 347 0.99 -1.43 -5.87
C LEU A 347 1.45 -0.14 -6.58
N LEU A 348 0.51 0.61 -7.17
CA LEU A 348 0.75 1.94 -7.73
C LEU A 348 1.20 2.93 -6.63
N GLY A 349 0.49 2.96 -5.49
CA GLY A 349 0.86 3.78 -4.34
C GLY A 349 2.28 3.50 -3.86
N ARG A 350 2.65 2.21 -3.68
CA ARG A 350 4.02 1.79 -3.31
C ARG A 350 5.08 2.18 -4.33
N ALA A 351 4.70 2.30 -5.60
CA ALA A 351 5.56 2.80 -6.67
C ALA A 351 5.66 4.34 -6.71
N GLY A 352 5.02 5.04 -5.78
CA GLY A 352 5.00 6.50 -5.70
C GLY A 352 3.91 7.16 -6.56
N LEU A 353 2.98 6.39 -7.11
CA LEU A 353 1.85 6.91 -7.89
C LEU A 353 0.64 7.12 -6.99
N ARG A 354 0.34 8.39 -6.71
CA ARG A 354 -0.79 8.83 -5.87
C ARG A 354 -2.12 8.60 -6.59
N CYS A 355 -2.68 7.42 -6.39
CA CYS A 355 -3.92 6.97 -7.00
C CYS A 355 -5.13 7.54 -6.24
N ARG A 356 -6.11 8.08 -6.97
CA ARG A 356 -7.38 8.57 -6.42
C ARG A 356 -8.54 8.41 -7.42
N ARG A 357 -9.77 8.62 -6.94
CA ARG A 357 -10.97 8.77 -7.76
C ARG A 357 -10.99 10.14 -8.43
N PRO A 358 -11.57 10.24 -9.65
CA PRO A 358 -11.85 11.51 -10.30
C PRO A 358 -12.75 12.41 -9.45
N ASP A 359 -12.63 13.73 -9.61
CA ASP A 359 -13.49 14.70 -8.93
C ASP A 359 -14.97 14.46 -9.27
N GLY A 360 -15.83 14.47 -8.25
CA GLY A 360 -17.26 14.23 -8.40
C GLY A 360 -17.66 12.76 -8.56
N TYR A 361 -16.72 11.82 -8.54
CA TYR A 361 -17.03 10.39 -8.47
C TYR A 361 -17.68 10.06 -7.11
N ALA A 362 -18.82 9.37 -7.12
CA ALA A 362 -19.52 8.94 -5.92
C ALA A 362 -19.25 7.45 -5.64
N PRO A 363 -18.34 7.11 -4.72
CA PRO A 363 -18.03 5.72 -4.40
C PRO A 363 -19.22 5.01 -3.74
N LEU A 364 -19.50 3.78 -4.18
CA LEU A 364 -20.52 2.94 -3.56
C LEU A 364 -20.11 2.50 -2.14
N LEU A 365 -18.82 2.27 -1.93
CA LEU A 365 -18.27 1.90 -0.62
C LEU A 365 -17.06 2.77 -0.32
N THR A 366 -17.04 3.34 0.89
CA THR A 366 -15.96 4.20 1.39
C THR A 366 -15.24 3.50 2.53
N HIS A 367 -14.11 4.06 2.96
CA HIS A 367 -13.44 3.62 4.19
C HIS A 367 -14.39 3.69 5.41
N GLU A 368 -15.17 4.77 5.54
CA GLU A 368 -16.15 4.93 6.62
C GLU A 368 -17.22 3.84 6.61
N HIS A 369 -17.75 3.49 5.44
CA HIS A 369 -18.69 2.35 5.32
C HIS A 369 -18.04 1.05 5.80
N VAL A 370 -16.78 0.80 5.46
CA VAL A 370 -16.06 -0.40 5.94
C VAL A 370 -15.89 -0.41 7.45
N GLU A 371 -15.49 0.72 8.07
CA GLU A 371 -15.36 0.81 9.52
C GLU A 371 -16.70 0.60 10.25
N LEU A 372 -17.81 1.09 9.68
CA LEU A 372 -19.15 0.92 10.24
C LEU A 372 -19.67 -0.52 10.12
N LEU A 373 -19.37 -1.20 9.00
CA LEU A 373 -19.87 -2.54 8.72
C LEU A 373 -18.99 -3.67 9.28
N ALA A 374 -17.69 -3.46 9.48
CA ALA A 374 -16.78 -4.50 9.99
C ALA A 374 -17.18 -5.11 11.35
N PRO A 375 -17.72 -4.34 12.33
CA PRO A 375 -18.29 -4.92 13.55
C PRO A 375 -19.44 -5.89 13.30
N LEU A 376 -20.26 -5.64 12.26
CA LEU A 376 -21.38 -6.51 11.88
C LEU A 376 -20.90 -7.80 11.20
N VAL A 377 -19.80 -7.74 10.45
CA VAL A 377 -19.10 -8.93 9.94
C VAL A 377 -18.62 -9.80 11.10
N HIS A 378 -18.03 -9.20 12.13
CA HIS A 378 -17.61 -9.92 13.34
C HIS A 378 -18.81 -10.53 14.09
N LEU A 379 -19.92 -9.80 14.19
CA LEU A 379 -21.15 -10.32 14.79
C LEU A 379 -21.68 -11.54 14.02
N ALA A 380 -21.71 -11.49 12.68
CA ALA A 380 -22.07 -12.62 11.85
C ALA A 380 -21.16 -13.85 12.09
N TYR A 381 -19.87 -13.62 12.31
CA TYR A 381 -18.92 -14.67 12.69
C TYR A 381 -19.25 -15.28 14.07
N GLN A 382 -19.63 -14.46 15.05
CA GLN A 382 -20.05 -14.95 16.38
C GLN A 382 -21.36 -15.76 16.31
N ASP A 383 -22.33 -15.30 15.52
CA ASP A 383 -23.62 -15.96 15.33
C ASP A 383 -23.45 -17.38 14.78
N ILE A 384 -22.67 -17.54 13.72
CA ILE A 384 -22.42 -18.87 13.13
C ILE A 384 -21.54 -19.74 14.05
N SER A 385 -20.65 -19.12 14.84
CA SER A 385 -19.90 -19.85 15.85
C SER A 385 -20.80 -20.44 16.92
N ALA A 386 -21.79 -19.69 17.41
CA ALA A 386 -22.77 -20.21 18.37
C ALA A 386 -23.57 -21.38 17.77
N GLN A 387 -23.99 -21.27 16.50
CA GLN A 387 -24.78 -22.30 15.82
C GLN A 387 -24.01 -23.60 15.58
N THR A 388 -22.71 -23.50 15.25
CA THR A 388 -21.86 -24.65 14.94
C THR A 388 -21.18 -25.25 16.18
N GLY A 389 -21.42 -24.70 17.38
CA GLY A 389 -20.70 -25.10 18.58
C GLY A 389 -19.21 -24.75 18.54
N ASN A 390 -18.87 -23.65 17.87
CA ASN A 390 -17.51 -23.18 17.58
C ASN A 390 -16.69 -24.23 16.82
N ALA A 391 -17.15 -24.64 15.64
CA ALA A 391 -16.49 -25.67 14.84
C ALA A 391 -15.04 -25.31 14.43
N THR A 392 -14.70 -24.01 14.43
CA THR A 392 -13.33 -23.54 14.18
C THR A 392 -12.42 -23.57 15.41
N GLY A 393 -12.99 -23.73 16.62
CA GLY A 393 -12.27 -23.72 17.89
C GLY A 393 -11.65 -22.36 18.26
N SER A 394 -12.09 -21.29 17.62
CA SER A 394 -11.49 -19.96 17.76
C SER A 394 -11.96 -19.26 19.05
N SER A 395 -11.04 -18.60 19.77
CA SER A 395 -11.41 -17.77 20.93
C SER A 395 -12.16 -16.50 20.52
N LEU A 396 -11.93 -16.01 19.30
CA LEU A 396 -12.53 -14.78 18.77
C LEU A 396 -14.06 -14.81 18.78
N ALA A 397 -14.64 -16.01 18.72
CA ALA A 397 -16.08 -16.20 18.82
C ALA A 397 -16.68 -15.63 20.11
N TYR A 398 -15.88 -15.51 21.17
CA TYR A 398 -16.31 -15.05 22.49
C TYR A 398 -15.86 -13.62 22.83
N GLU A 399 -15.16 -12.94 21.91
CA GLU A 399 -14.63 -11.60 22.12
C GLU A 399 -15.57 -10.56 21.51
N MET A 400 -15.90 -9.51 22.28
CA MET A 400 -16.62 -8.35 21.75
C MET A 400 -15.72 -7.55 20.82
N TRP A 401 -16.28 -6.89 19.80
CA TRP A 401 -15.53 -6.09 18.82
C TRP A 401 -14.47 -5.18 19.45
N ASP A 402 -14.83 -4.47 20.52
CA ASP A 402 -13.94 -3.53 21.22
C ASP A 402 -12.73 -4.20 21.89
N SER A 403 -12.82 -5.49 22.17
CA SER A 403 -11.73 -6.30 22.74
C SER A 403 -10.89 -7.03 21.69
N VAL A 404 -11.38 -7.13 20.45
CA VAL A 404 -10.66 -7.76 19.34
C VAL A 404 -9.44 -6.91 18.97
N THR A 405 -8.28 -7.55 18.82
CA THR A 405 -7.04 -6.86 18.42
C THR A 405 -7.13 -6.31 17.01
N GLU A 406 -6.36 -5.26 16.71
CA GLU A 406 -6.36 -4.63 15.38
C GLU A 406 -6.05 -5.63 14.24
N PHE A 407 -5.18 -6.61 14.51
CA PHE A 407 -4.88 -7.70 13.57
C PHE A 407 -6.13 -8.49 13.14
N TYR A 408 -7.01 -8.84 14.09
CA TYR A 408 -8.22 -9.59 13.80
C TYR A 408 -9.34 -8.69 13.24
N ARG A 409 -9.40 -7.42 13.64
CA ARG A 409 -10.31 -6.43 13.02
C ARG A 409 -9.99 -6.22 11.54
N ALA A 410 -8.71 -6.15 11.16
CA ALA A 410 -8.29 -6.03 9.77
C ALA A 410 -8.82 -7.17 8.89
N SER A 411 -8.88 -8.42 9.42
CA SER A 411 -9.46 -9.55 8.69
C SER A 411 -10.96 -9.40 8.43
N ASN A 412 -11.71 -8.78 9.35
CA ASN A 412 -13.14 -8.52 9.20
C ASN A 412 -13.39 -7.38 8.20
N ARG A 413 -12.61 -6.29 8.29
CA ARG A 413 -12.67 -5.20 7.31
C ARG A 413 -12.41 -5.67 5.89
N ALA A 414 -11.45 -6.57 5.71
CA ALA A 414 -11.07 -7.12 4.40
C ALA A 414 -12.18 -7.92 3.71
N VAL A 415 -13.24 -8.34 4.41
CA VAL A 415 -14.37 -9.07 3.82
C VAL A 415 -15.11 -8.20 2.80
N LEU A 416 -15.35 -6.92 3.11
CA LEU A 416 -16.15 -6.03 2.26
C LEU A 416 -15.49 -5.68 0.91
N PRO A 417 -14.25 -5.15 0.86
CA PRO A 417 -13.55 -4.96 -0.41
C PRO A 417 -13.23 -6.30 -1.08
N GLY A 418 -13.00 -7.38 -0.32
CA GLY A 418 -12.83 -8.72 -0.86
C GLY A 418 -14.08 -9.26 -1.57
N ALA A 419 -15.27 -8.93 -1.08
CA ALA A 419 -16.52 -9.34 -1.69
C ALA A 419 -16.72 -8.74 -3.08
N ALA A 420 -16.15 -7.57 -3.38
CA ALA A 420 -16.19 -7.03 -4.74
C ALA A 420 -15.52 -7.98 -5.76
N VAL A 421 -14.40 -8.59 -5.36
CA VAL A 421 -13.67 -9.60 -6.17
C VAL A 421 -14.53 -10.86 -6.32
N SER A 422 -15.06 -11.38 -5.22
CA SER A 422 -15.86 -12.62 -5.24
C SER A 422 -17.16 -12.46 -6.04
N HIS A 423 -17.85 -11.33 -5.88
CA HIS A 423 -19.05 -10.98 -6.65
C HIS A 423 -18.74 -10.86 -8.14
N ALA A 424 -17.66 -10.15 -8.52
CA ALA A 424 -17.23 -10.05 -9.92
C ALA A 424 -16.93 -11.42 -10.55
N ALA A 425 -16.33 -12.33 -9.78
CA ALA A 425 -15.98 -13.67 -10.23
C ALA A 425 -17.19 -14.55 -10.52
N VAL A 426 -18.34 -14.29 -9.87
CA VAL A 426 -19.59 -15.05 -10.09
C VAL A 426 -20.62 -14.30 -10.95
N GLY A 427 -20.26 -13.15 -11.52
CA GLY A 427 -21.16 -12.36 -12.38
C GLY A 427 -22.20 -11.54 -11.60
N LEU A 428 -21.86 -11.11 -10.39
CA LEU A 428 -22.64 -10.14 -9.62
C LEU A 428 -21.99 -8.76 -9.69
N ASP A 429 -22.81 -7.72 -9.57
CA ASP A 429 -22.39 -6.32 -9.60
C ASP A 429 -23.17 -5.46 -8.60
N TRP A 430 -22.68 -4.23 -8.37
CA TRP A 430 -23.16 -3.33 -7.34
C TRP A 430 -23.75 -2.06 -7.94
N ARG A 431 -24.78 -1.52 -7.29
CA ARG A 431 -25.34 -0.20 -7.61
C ARG A 431 -25.82 0.51 -6.35
N ALA A 432 -25.82 1.84 -6.37
CA ALA A 432 -26.47 2.61 -5.32
C ALA A 432 -27.99 2.41 -5.40
N SER A 433 -28.64 2.24 -4.25
CA SER A 433 -30.11 2.18 -4.13
C SER A 433 -30.56 2.83 -2.82
N GLU A 434 -31.61 3.64 -2.89
CA GLU A 434 -32.27 4.19 -1.69
C GLU A 434 -33.08 3.13 -0.93
N ASP A 435 -33.53 2.09 -1.62
CA ASP A 435 -34.25 0.95 -1.05
C ASP A 435 -33.63 -0.36 -1.60
N PRO A 436 -32.45 -0.76 -1.11
CA PRO A 436 -31.72 -1.89 -1.64
C PRO A 436 -32.41 -3.20 -1.29
N THR A 437 -32.62 -4.04 -2.32
CA THR A 437 -33.17 -5.38 -2.13
C THR A 437 -32.05 -6.40 -1.88
N VAL A 438 -32.29 -7.31 -0.93
CA VAL A 438 -31.34 -8.40 -0.67
C VAL A 438 -31.47 -9.47 -1.74
N LEU A 439 -30.43 -9.63 -2.55
CA LEU A 439 -30.39 -10.63 -3.62
C LEU A 439 -30.53 -12.05 -3.07
N ALA A 440 -31.50 -12.80 -3.59
CA ALA A 440 -31.62 -14.23 -3.37
C ALA A 440 -30.59 -14.99 -4.23
N LEU A 441 -29.57 -15.53 -3.56
CA LEU A 441 -28.57 -16.41 -4.16
C LEU A 441 -29.15 -17.79 -4.43
N THR A 442 -28.77 -18.38 -5.56
CA THR A 442 -28.92 -19.82 -5.79
C THR A 442 -27.92 -20.60 -4.93
N ASP A 443 -28.19 -21.88 -4.68
CA ASP A 443 -27.28 -22.75 -3.92
C ASP A 443 -25.88 -22.82 -4.55
N ALA A 444 -25.81 -22.81 -5.89
CA ALA A 444 -24.55 -22.84 -6.63
C ALA A 444 -23.76 -21.52 -6.47
N GLU A 445 -24.42 -20.36 -6.61
CA GLU A 445 -23.79 -19.06 -6.38
C GLU A 445 -23.29 -18.95 -4.94
N GLN A 446 -24.09 -19.38 -3.98
CA GLN A 446 -23.72 -19.31 -2.57
C GLN A 446 -22.52 -20.22 -2.23
N ALA A 447 -22.53 -21.46 -2.71
CA ALA A 447 -21.41 -22.38 -2.52
C ALA A 447 -20.12 -21.82 -3.13
N ARG A 448 -20.22 -21.21 -4.33
CA ARG A 448 -19.07 -20.60 -4.99
C ARG A 448 -18.56 -19.35 -4.27
N LEU A 449 -19.45 -18.48 -3.79
CA LEU A 449 -19.05 -17.31 -3.00
C LEU A 449 -18.37 -17.70 -1.69
N ALA A 450 -18.83 -18.76 -1.03
CA ALA A 450 -18.21 -19.27 0.19
C ALA A 450 -16.80 -19.83 -0.07
N GLU A 451 -16.62 -20.58 -1.16
CA GLU A 451 -15.28 -21.04 -1.58
C GLU A 451 -14.33 -19.86 -1.83
N LEU A 452 -14.81 -18.80 -2.49
CA LEU A 452 -14.04 -17.59 -2.76
C LEU A 452 -13.73 -16.79 -1.49
N GLU A 453 -14.65 -16.77 -0.52
CA GLU A 453 -14.41 -16.15 0.80
C GLU A 453 -13.30 -16.89 1.57
N HIS A 454 -13.34 -18.23 1.56
CA HIS A 454 -12.28 -19.05 2.14
C HIS A 454 -10.92 -18.77 1.49
N ARG A 455 -10.89 -18.65 0.15
CA ARG A 455 -9.70 -18.27 -0.60
C ARG A 455 -9.19 -16.88 -0.24
N ARG A 456 -10.07 -15.87 -0.17
CA ARG A 456 -9.74 -14.50 0.25
C ARG A 456 -9.13 -14.49 1.65
N TRP A 457 -9.76 -15.17 2.60
CA TRP A 457 -9.23 -15.32 3.96
C TRP A 457 -7.83 -15.95 3.94
N ALA A 458 -7.62 -17.02 3.17
CA ALA A 458 -6.32 -17.67 3.07
C ALA A 458 -5.24 -16.75 2.45
N ILE A 459 -5.58 -15.98 1.42
CA ILE A 459 -4.67 -14.96 0.85
C ILE A 459 -4.31 -13.92 1.91
N HIS A 460 -5.28 -13.44 2.70
CA HIS A 460 -5.04 -12.49 3.79
C HIS A 460 -4.09 -13.05 4.85
N GLN A 461 -4.32 -14.26 5.34
CA GLN A 461 -3.43 -14.92 6.30
C GLN A 461 -2.00 -15.10 5.76
N ARG A 462 -1.89 -15.46 4.47
CA ARG A 462 -0.60 -15.66 3.81
C ARG A 462 0.19 -14.36 3.68
N ARG A 463 -0.47 -13.25 3.34
CA ARG A 463 0.14 -11.91 3.31
C ARG A 463 0.67 -11.48 4.69
N ASN A 464 0.12 -12.05 5.76
CA ASN A 464 0.57 -11.84 7.14
C ASN A 464 1.60 -12.88 7.62
N GLY A 465 2.02 -13.80 6.75
CA GLY A 465 3.06 -14.80 7.04
C GLY A 465 2.59 -16.11 7.64
N ALA A 466 1.29 -16.37 7.73
CA ALA A 466 0.74 -17.65 8.17
C ALA A 466 0.57 -18.60 6.99
N ASN A 467 1.67 -19.14 6.46
CA ASN A 467 1.66 -19.99 5.26
C ASN A 467 1.10 -21.40 5.49
N ASP A 468 0.99 -21.85 6.74
CA ASP A 468 0.66 -23.23 7.14
C ASP A 468 -0.51 -23.30 8.14
N HIS A 469 -1.42 -22.32 8.09
CA HIS A 469 -2.57 -22.27 8.99
C HIS A 469 -3.43 -23.54 8.85
N ALA A 470 -3.88 -24.13 9.96
CA ALA A 470 -4.55 -25.43 9.97
C ALA A 470 -5.82 -25.50 9.09
N TRP A 471 -6.48 -24.36 8.90
CA TRP A 471 -7.66 -24.18 8.05
C TRP A 471 -7.35 -23.87 6.59
N MET A 472 -6.09 -23.63 6.18
CA MET A 472 -5.69 -23.46 4.77
C MET A 472 -5.70 -24.77 3.99
N ARG A 473 -6.85 -25.43 4.02
CA ARG A 473 -7.14 -26.67 3.33
C ARG A 473 -7.93 -26.36 2.05
N PRO A 474 -7.84 -27.20 1.02
CA PRO A 474 -8.73 -27.12 -0.13
C PRO A 474 -10.20 -27.14 0.30
N TRP A 475 -11.05 -26.46 -0.48
CA TRP A 475 -12.50 -26.48 -0.25
C TRP A 475 -13.06 -27.90 -0.41
N ASP A 476 -12.69 -28.57 -1.49
CA ASP A 476 -13.14 -29.93 -1.79
C ASP A 476 -11.98 -30.95 -1.75
N GLY A 477 -12.34 -32.22 -1.56
CA GLY A 477 -11.38 -33.32 -1.45
C GLY A 477 -11.79 -34.36 -0.40
N PRO A 478 -10.94 -35.36 -0.15
CA PRO A 478 -11.20 -36.36 0.88
C PRO A 478 -11.26 -35.75 2.29
N ASP A 479 -12.06 -36.36 3.17
CA ASP A 479 -12.12 -35.97 4.58
C ASP A 479 -10.73 -36.05 5.23
N GLY A 480 -10.43 -35.07 6.09
CA GLY A 480 -9.11 -34.90 6.69
C GLY A 480 -8.11 -34.12 5.81
N VAL A 481 -8.38 -33.98 4.51
CA VAL A 481 -7.57 -33.15 3.58
C VAL A 481 -8.24 -31.81 3.31
N ARG A 482 -9.56 -31.79 3.10
CA ARG A 482 -10.35 -30.56 2.84
C ARG A 482 -10.76 -29.81 4.13
N VAL A 483 -11.33 -28.61 3.95
CA VAL A 483 -12.06 -27.89 5.00
C VAL A 483 -13.25 -28.73 5.46
N THR A 484 -13.45 -28.79 6.78
CA THR A 484 -14.56 -29.53 7.40
C THR A 484 -15.89 -28.85 7.10
N ASP A 485 -16.98 -29.62 7.05
CA ASP A 485 -18.30 -29.05 6.75
C ASP A 485 -18.71 -27.99 7.77
N GLY A 486 -18.42 -28.21 9.06
CA GLY A 486 -18.67 -27.20 10.10
C GLY A 486 -17.86 -25.90 9.94
N ALA A 487 -16.67 -25.95 9.34
CA ALA A 487 -15.91 -24.74 9.03
C ALA A 487 -16.43 -24.04 7.76
N LYS A 488 -16.85 -24.81 6.73
CA LYS A 488 -17.49 -24.26 5.53
C LYS A 488 -18.74 -23.43 5.84
N GLU A 489 -19.48 -23.79 6.90
CA GLU A 489 -20.66 -23.03 7.34
C GLU A 489 -20.33 -21.58 7.69
N TYR A 490 -19.11 -21.27 8.16
CA TYR A 490 -18.70 -19.89 8.42
C TYR A 490 -18.62 -19.08 7.12
N ASP A 491 -17.92 -19.59 6.11
CA ASP A 491 -17.79 -18.91 4.82
C ASP A 491 -19.14 -18.80 4.10
N LEU A 492 -19.97 -19.85 4.19
CA LEU A 492 -21.35 -19.85 3.67
C LEU A 492 -22.20 -18.78 4.34
N HIS A 493 -22.08 -18.61 5.65
CA HIS A 493 -22.80 -17.61 6.41
C HIS A 493 -22.33 -16.21 6.06
N ILE A 494 -21.02 -15.96 6.06
CA ILE A 494 -20.44 -14.65 5.72
C ILE A 494 -20.83 -14.25 4.29
N ALA A 495 -20.73 -15.15 3.31
CA ALA A 495 -21.13 -14.89 1.93
C ALA A 495 -22.60 -14.41 1.80
N ARG A 496 -23.52 -14.93 2.63
CA ARG A 496 -24.90 -14.44 2.69
C ARG A 496 -25.02 -13.09 3.39
N GLN A 497 -24.32 -12.91 4.52
CA GLN A 497 -24.45 -11.71 5.33
C GLN A 497 -23.90 -10.48 4.62
N VAL A 498 -22.79 -10.61 3.89
CA VAL A 498 -22.19 -9.47 3.18
C VAL A 498 -23.18 -8.78 2.23
N ILE A 499 -24.04 -9.54 1.53
CA ILE A 499 -25.07 -8.94 0.67
C ILE A 499 -26.06 -8.08 1.48
N ARG A 500 -26.40 -8.50 2.69
CA ARG A 500 -27.28 -7.73 3.59
C ARG A 500 -26.57 -6.49 4.13
N LEU A 501 -25.31 -6.64 4.54
CA LEU A 501 -24.49 -5.54 5.04
C LEU A 501 -24.28 -4.46 3.98
N LEU A 502 -24.08 -4.85 2.72
CA LEU A 502 -24.01 -3.92 1.59
C LEU A 502 -25.35 -3.20 1.39
N ALA A 503 -26.48 -3.90 1.50
CA ALA A 503 -27.80 -3.28 1.45
C ALA A 503 -27.99 -2.27 2.60
N ASP A 504 -27.55 -2.57 3.81
CA ASP A 504 -27.60 -1.63 4.94
C ASP A 504 -26.77 -0.35 4.69
N ALA A 505 -25.77 -0.41 3.81
CA ALA A 505 -24.98 0.74 3.35
C ALA A 505 -25.52 1.40 2.06
N GLY A 506 -26.73 1.06 1.62
CA GLY A 506 -27.32 1.63 0.39
C GLY A 506 -26.76 1.04 -0.92
N VAL A 507 -26.07 -0.10 -0.84
CA VAL A 507 -25.47 -0.78 -2.01
C VAL A 507 -26.27 -2.05 -2.32
N GLU A 508 -26.94 -2.06 -3.46
CA GLU A 508 -27.68 -3.21 -3.94
C GLU A 508 -26.80 -4.12 -4.82
N VAL A 509 -26.74 -5.40 -4.46
CA VAL A 509 -26.09 -6.45 -5.27
C VAL A 509 -27.10 -7.01 -6.29
N HIS A 510 -26.71 -7.08 -7.56
CA HIS A 510 -27.54 -7.62 -8.63
C HIS A 510 -26.73 -8.51 -9.58
N ARG A 511 -27.40 -9.27 -10.45
CA ARG A 511 -26.73 -10.05 -11.52
C ARG A 511 -26.41 -9.12 -12.68
N SER A 512 -25.18 -9.19 -13.21
CA SER A 512 -24.72 -8.35 -14.31
C SER A 512 -25.21 -8.77 -15.69
#